data_AF-A0A8C0BQK9-F1
#
_entry.id   AF-A0A8C0BQK9-F1
#
_cell.length_a   1.000
_cell.length_b   1.000
_cell.length_c   1.000
_cell.angle_alpha   90.00
_cell.angle_beta   90.00
_cell.angle_gamma   90.00
#
_symmetry.space_group_name_H-M   'P 1'
#
loop_
_entity.id
_entity.type
_entity.pdbx_description
1 polymer ?
#
loop_
_entity_poly.entity_id
_entity_poly.type
_entity_poly.pdbx_seq_one_letter_code
_entity_poly.pdbx_strand_id
1 'polypeptide(L)'
;IGGSRKSPIERFWNGNNMIYILQKAVSVYLSFKFYVRSRFSYTCWHFFFFPVHTSRQLISLYTMVQNPNMTHLNISDLVVLPPLWIRCDGSDPEHTCWLGAEPLKAGNKITGINFYMVTCDGPTADKTYFANLEELKMAHKMKHHSSIVVTKGFAQYELIRAAVIEDTIVESESNIYVDITWNTVDKILETPPLVSAATLNITLESGDPRSPVYQLYRELQFLLALAEGLKTSVTEWPEPLESESAVELVQEFLTGNCCLHPFLLKTNKLFQKIKCDTAAVDSSIKSIFSERGDLDFAEQLWCKMRSVSSYQELIECFTLVIKSLEHGEIQPWIHQGSSSLLSKLIQQSYHGKIEVVSLSGITPIQMLLEIGLDKMKKDYVSFFIGQELATLTYLDYFISTSVDLQEQVHRVQKLHHMLEIMVSCTVLLQFKHENLFPLTQICMKYYKENPLNEKHVFQLPIRPALVKKFYQNDHPEIWKVDISSGHGQKEVKTTWQVSTNPPVKHMTSNNTGLFSDSTVNGSSEERMYFITMAKCSQVHFT
;
A
#
# COMPACT_ATOMS: atom_id res chain seq x y z
N ILE A 1 -9.36 8.88 -20.00
CA ILE A 1 -8.76 7.94 -19.02
C ILE A 1 -9.16 6.54 -19.44
N GLY A 2 -8.19 5.64 -19.64
CA GLY A 2 -8.40 4.22 -19.94
C GLY A 2 -7.27 3.39 -19.30
N GLY A 3 -7.55 2.12 -18.94
CA GLY A 3 -6.64 1.26 -18.18
C GLY A 3 -6.80 1.38 -16.65
N SER A 4 -6.00 0.63 -15.89
CA SER A 4 -6.02 0.44 -14.41
C SER A 4 -5.76 1.69 -13.54
N ARG A 5 -5.90 2.90 -14.09
CA ARG A 5 -5.74 4.15 -13.33
C ARG A 5 -7.05 4.51 -12.61
N LYS A 6 -7.00 4.62 -11.28
CA LYS A 6 -8.12 5.07 -10.44
C LYS A 6 -8.71 6.38 -10.99
N SER A 7 -9.97 6.34 -11.38
CA SER A 7 -10.71 7.48 -11.88
C SER A 7 -11.16 8.38 -10.72
N PRO A 8 -11.05 9.72 -10.83
CA PRO A 8 -11.43 10.65 -9.76
C PRO A 8 -12.95 10.65 -9.48
N ILE A 9 -13.77 9.99 -10.30
CA ILE A 9 -15.21 9.85 -10.11
C ILE A 9 -15.63 8.48 -9.57
N GLU A 10 -14.70 7.53 -9.38
CA GLU A 10 -15.00 6.17 -8.85
C GLU A 10 -15.72 6.19 -7.50
N ARG A 11 -15.54 7.26 -6.71
CA ARG A 11 -16.24 7.46 -5.44
C ARG A 11 -17.77 7.52 -5.61
N PHE A 12 -18.24 8.06 -6.74
CA PHE A 12 -19.65 8.37 -6.99
C PHE A 12 -20.24 7.67 -8.22
N TRP A 13 -19.39 7.12 -9.11
CA TRP A 13 -19.80 6.49 -10.35
C TRP A 13 -19.04 5.17 -10.58
N ASN A 14 -19.80 4.07 -10.71
CA ASN A 14 -19.27 2.71 -10.85
C ASN A 14 -19.17 2.26 -12.32
N GLY A 15 -18.90 3.18 -13.25
CA GLY A 15 -18.82 2.80 -14.66
C GLY A 15 -17.43 2.27 -15.03
N ASN A 16 -17.42 1.08 -15.65
CA ASN A 16 -16.20 0.31 -15.97
C ASN A 16 -15.57 0.69 -17.33
N ASN A 17 -15.91 1.86 -17.88
CA ASN A 17 -15.54 2.24 -19.24
C ASN A 17 -14.49 3.35 -19.29
N MET A 18 -13.83 3.48 -20.45
CA MET A 18 -13.04 4.66 -20.78
C MET A 18 -13.90 5.92 -20.57
N ILE A 19 -13.34 6.96 -19.96
CA ILE A 19 -14.04 8.23 -19.70
C ILE A 19 -13.24 9.43 -20.19
N TYR A 20 -13.95 10.49 -20.59
CA TYR A 20 -13.35 11.81 -20.81
C TYR A 20 -13.55 12.68 -19.57
N ILE A 21 -12.46 13.29 -19.11
CA ILE A 21 -12.50 14.29 -18.04
C ILE A 21 -12.03 15.62 -18.61
N LEU A 22 -12.90 16.62 -18.54
CA LEU A 22 -12.58 17.97 -18.97
C LEU A 22 -12.24 18.85 -17.77
N GLN A 23 -11.16 19.62 -17.91
CA GLN A 23 -10.67 20.56 -16.92
C GLN A 23 -10.09 21.79 -17.61
N LYS A 24 -10.09 22.95 -16.93
CA LYS A 24 -9.57 24.19 -17.52
C LYS A 24 -8.04 24.11 -17.63
N ALA A 25 -7.51 24.49 -18.79
CA ALA A 25 -6.07 24.53 -19.02
C ALA A 25 -5.42 25.65 -18.17
N VAL A 26 -4.26 25.36 -17.59
CA VAL A 26 -3.45 26.37 -16.88
C VAL A 26 -2.69 27.18 -17.93
N SER A 27 -2.99 28.47 -18.05
CA SER A 27 -2.14 29.40 -18.80
C SER A 27 -0.96 29.78 -17.90
N VAL A 28 0.23 29.24 -18.17
CA VAL A 28 1.48 29.66 -17.54
C VAL A 28 1.93 30.96 -18.21
N TYR A 29 1.16 32.03 -18.03
CA TYR A 29 1.57 33.38 -18.40
C TYR A 29 0.85 34.36 -17.47
N LEU A 30 1.45 34.63 -16.31
CA LEU A 30 1.43 35.93 -15.65
C LEU A 30 2.43 35.95 -14.48
N SER A 31 3.45 36.79 -14.65
CA SER A 31 4.22 37.48 -13.60
C SER A 31 5.45 36.80 -12.99
N PHE A 32 6.44 36.44 -13.83
CA PHE A 32 7.85 36.51 -13.43
C PHE A 32 8.27 37.99 -13.32
N LYS A 33 8.21 38.57 -12.12
CA LYS A 33 8.98 39.76 -11.73
C LYS A 33 8.97 39.89 -10.20
N PHE A 34 9.87 39.18 -9.54
CA PHE A 34 10.85 39.67 -8.55
C PHE A 34 11.61 38.46 -7.94
N TYR A 35 12.95 38.52 -8.02
CA TYR A 35 13.97 37.63 -7.42
C TYR A 35 13.79 37.58 -5.86
N VAL A 36 14.03 36.50 -5.09
CA VAL A 36 15.31 35.80 -4.79
C VAL A 36 15.04 34.47 -4.03
N ARG A 37 15.57 33.35 -4.57
CA ARG A 37 16.25 32.20 -3.91
C ARG A 37 15.61 31.46 -2.70
N SER A 38 14.86 30.39 -2.99
CA SER A 38 14.97 29.10 -2.28
C SER A 38 14.46 27.96 -3.20
N ARG A 39 15.25 26.90 -3.37
CA ARG A 39 14.90 25.71 -4.15
C ARG A 39 14.00 24.82 -3.30
N PHE A 40 12.70 24.90 -3.50
CA PHE A 40 11.74 23.85 -3.18
C PHE A 40 10.93 23.54 -4.44
N SER A 41 11.11 22.34 -4.99
CA SER A 41 10.33 21.85 -6.12
C SER A 41 9.08 21.13 -5.60
N TYR A 42 8.06 21.90 -5.22
CA TYR A 42 6.70 21.40 -5.15
C TYR A 42 5.99 21.81 -6.44
N THR A 43 5.81 20.87 -7.38
CA THR A 43 4.87 21.07 -8.48
C THR A 43 3.46 20.95 -7.94
N CYS A 44 2.97 22.00 -7.30
CA CYS A 44 1.57 22.09 -6.90
C CYS A 44 0.74 22.34 -8.16
N TRP A 45 0.15 21.27 -8.72
CA TRP A 45 -0.80 21.38 -9.83
C TRP A 45 -2.04 22.15 -9.33
N HIS A 46 -2.06 23.47 -9.53
CA HIS A 46 -3.26 24.27 -9.30
C HIS A 46 -4.27 23.94 -10.41
N PHE A 47 -5.30 23.17 -10.05
CA PHE A 47 -6.41 22.85 -10.93
C PHE A 47 -7.34 24.06 -11.05
N PHE A 48 -7.63 24.53 -12.25
CA PHE A 48 -8.67 25.54 -12.50
C PHE A 48 -9.93 24.89 -13.07
N PHE A 49 -11.09 25.46 -12.72
CA PHE A 49 -12.42 24.86 -12.93
C PHE A 49 -13.23 25.62 -13.99
N PHE A 50 -14.22 24.95 -14.58
CA PHE A 50 -15.20 25.61 -15.44
C PHE A 50 -16.35 26.14 -14.59
N PRO A 51 -16.83 27.36 -14.87
CA PRO A 51 -18.11 27.82 -14.36
C PRO A 51 -19.22 26.83 -14.72
N VAL A 52 -20.16 26.59 -13.80
CA VAL A 52 -21.25 25.63 -14.00
C VAL A 52 -22.03 25.89 -15.30
N HIS A 53 -22.25 27.14 -15.68
CA HIS A 53 -22.95 27.49 -16.93
C HIS A 53 -22.16 27.03 -18.18
N THR A 54 -20.84 27.20 -18.20
CA THR A 54 -19.97 26.74 -19.28
C THR A 54 -19.96 25.21 -19.34
N SER A 55 -19.89 24.55 -18.18
CA SER A 55 -19.96 23.08 -18.10
C SER A 55 -21.28 22.55 -18.68
N ARG A 56 -22.42 23.20 -18.38
CA ARG A 56 -23.72 22.82 -18.95
C ARG A 56 -23.78 23.01 -20.47
N GLN A 57 -23.18 24.08 -21.01
CA GLN A 57 -23.09 24.27 -22.46
C GLN A 57 -22.30 23.15 -23.14
N LEU A 58 -21.18 22.73 -22.55
CA LEU A 58 -20.35 21.65 -23.08
C LEU A 58 -21.05 20.28 -23.01
N ILE A 59 -21.75 19.99 -21.91
CA ILE A 59 -22.60 18.79 -21.80
C ILE A 59 -23.73 18.82 -22.84
N SER A 60 -24.31 20.00 -23.10
CA SER A 60 -25.35 20.16 -24.13
C SER A 60 -24.80 19.93 -25.53
N LEU A 61 -23.60 20.44 -25.85
CA LEU A 61 -22.90 20.17 -27.11
C LEU A 61 -22.63 18.67 -27.28
N TYR A 62 -22.10 18.01 -26.26
CA TYR A 62 -21.90 16.56 -26.26
C TYR A 62 -23.20 15.79 -26.52
N THR A 63 -24.29 16.22 -25.88
CA THR A 63 -25.63 15.64 -26.06
C THR A 63 -26.13 15.78 -27.50
N MET A 64 -25.98 16.96 -28.09
CA MET A 64 -26.38 17.20 -29.48
C MET A 64 -25.57 16.37 -30.48
N VAL A 65 -24.26 16.22 -30.23
CA VAL A 65 -23.39 15.39 -31.07
C VAL A 65 -23.78 13.91 -31.00
N GLN A 66 -24.22 13.41 -29.84
CA GLN A 66 -24.66 12.02 -29.67
C GLN A 66 -26.14 11.79 -30.04
N ASN A 67 -26.92 12.83 -30.34
CA ASN A 67 -28.33 12.71 -30.66
C ASN A 67 -28.51 12.33 -32.15
N PRO A 68 -29.16 11.18 -32.45
CA PRO A 68 -29.41 10.75 -33.82
C PRO A 68 -30.42 11.65 -34.56
N ASN A 69 -31.24 12.41 -33.85
CA ASN A 69 -32.24 13.32 -34.44
C ASN A 69 -31.65 14.68 -34.85
N MET A 70 -30.35 14.91 -34.61
CA MET A 70 -29.67 16.16 -34.98
C MET A 70 -29.09 16.06 -36.40
N THR A 71 -29.17 17.15 -37.17
CA THR A 71 -28.56 17.22 -38.51
C THR A 71 -27.04 17.34 -38.40
N HIS A 72 -26.32 16.29 -38.77
CA HIS A 72 -24.86 16.28 -38.81
C HIS A 72 -24.34 16.67 -40.19
N LEU A 73 -23.58 17.77 -40.28
CA LEU A 73 -23.05 18.27 -41.56
C LEU A 73 -21.78 17.53 -42.02
N ASN A 74 -20.93 17.12 -41.08
CA ASN A 74 -19.59 16.56 -41.36
C ASN A 74 -19.40 15.12 -40.84
N ILE A 75 -20.40 14.54 -40.18
CA ILE A 75 -20.31 13.21 -39.55
C ILE A 75 -21.28 12.29 -40.31
N SER A 76 -20.73 11.32 -41.05
CA SER A 76 -21.51 10.33 -41.79
C SER A 76 -22.06 9.22 -40.90
N ASP A 77 -21.28 8.78 -39.91
CA ASP A 77 -21.63 7.70 -39.00
C ASP A 77 -21.43 8.12 -37.53
N LEU A 78 -22.50 8.00 -36.74
CA LEU A 78 -22.48 8.31 -35.31
C LEU A 78 -21.77 7.19 -34.53
N VAL A 79 -20.62 7.52 -33.94
CA VAL A 79 -19.92 6.63 -33.00
C VAL A 79 -20.31 6.99 -31.57
N VAL A 80 -20.60 5.96 -30.77
CA VAL A 80 -20.88 6.11 -29.34
C VAL A 80 -19.61 6.59 -28.64
N LEU A 81 -19.64 7.81 -28.13
CA LEU A 81 -18.49 8.36 -27.42
C LEU A 81 -18.43 7.83 -25.97
N PRO A 82 -17.23 7.71 -25.39
CA PRO A 82 -17.04 7.55 -23.95
C PRO A 82 -17.82 8.60 -23.13
N PRO A 83 -18.28 8.27 -21.90
CA PRO A 83 -18.90 9.23 -21.00
C PRO A 83 -18.02 10.45 -20.75
N LEU A 84 -18.64 11.63 -20.73
CA LEU A 84 -17.98 12.92 -20.50
C LEU A 84 -18.27 13.41 -19.09
N TRP A 85 -17.23 13.76 -18.34
CA TRP A 85 -17.31 14.37 -17.02
C TRP A 85 -16.55 15.70 -16.99
N ILE A 86 -17.16 16.73 -16.42
CA ILE A 86 -16.61 18.08 -16.35
C ILE A 86 -16.53 18.51 -14.89
N ARG A 87 -15.35 18.99 -14.48
CA ARG A 87 -15.15 19.60 -13.16
C ARG A 87 -15.74 21.00 -13.12
N CYS A 88 -16.61 21.24 -12.15
CA CYS A 88 -17.27 22.52 -11.93
C CYS A 88 -16.66 23.24 -10.71
N ASP A 89 -16.88 24.55 -10.63
CA ASP A 89 -16.33 25.43 -9.60
C ASP A 89 -17.22 25.57 -8.34
N GLY A 90 -18.44 25.00 -8.34
CA GLY A 90 -19.37 25.06 -7.21
C GLY A 90 -19.93 26.44 -6.93
N SER A 91 -19.84 27.37 -7.89
CA SER A 91 -20.32 28.76 -7.75
C SER A 91 -21.83 28.90 -7.87
N ASP A 92 -22.54 27.84 -8.26
CA ASP A 92 -23.99 27.82 -8.31
C ASP A 92 -24.60 27.61 -6.91
N PRO A 93 -25.88 28.00 -6.71
CA PRO A 93 -26.55 27.84 -5.42
C PRO A 93 -26.64 26.39 -4.91
N GLU A 94 -26.50 25.40 -5.80
CA GLU A 94 -26.50 23.98 -5.46
C GLU A 94 -25.09 23.41 -5.21
N HIS A 95 -24.04 24.24 -5.26
CA HIS A 95 -22.65 23.84 -5.03
C HIS A 95 -22.21 22.62 -5.87
N THR A 96 -22.50 22.67 -7.18
CA THR A 96 -22.19 21.62 -8.15
C THR A 96 -20.68 21.51 -8.39
N CYS A 97 -20.09 20.37 -8.03
CA CYS A 97 -18.67 20.08 -8.24
C CYS A 97 -18.40 19.23 -9.50
N TRP A 98 -19.37 18.46 -9.98
CA TRP A 98 -19.25 17.70 -11.24
C TRP A 98 -20.55 17.64 -12.05
N LEU A 99 -20.40 17.65 -13.36
CA LEU A 99 -21.44 17.31 -14.32
C LEU A 99 -20.96 16.18 -15.24
N GLY A 100 -21.82 15.19 -15.46
CA GLY A 100 -21.53 14.03 -16.30
C GLY A 100 -22.62 13.78 -17.35
N ALA A 101 -22.24 13.21 -18.48
CA ALA A 101 -23.15 12.72 -19.51
C ALA A 101 -22.68 11.37 -20.06
N GLU A 102 -23.56 10.38 -20.08
CA GLU A 102 -23.30 9.02 -20.56
C GLU A 102 -24.35 8.59 -21.59
N PRO A 103 -23.97 8.19 -22.80
CA PRO A 103 -24.90 7.73 -23.82
C PRO A 103 -25.45 6.34 -23.50
N LEU A 104 -26.76 6.19 -23.69
CA LEU A 104 -27.50 4.94 -23.58
C LEU A 104 -27.53 4.24 -24.94
N LYS A 105 -27.33 2.92 -24.96
CA LYS A 105 -27.20 2.15 -26.21
C LYS A 105 -28.10 0.93 -26.27
N ALA A 106 -29.02 0.85 -27.23
CA ALA A 106 -29.68 -0.41 -27.58
C ALA A 106 -28.97 -1.03 -28.78
N GLY A 107 -28.09 -2.00 -28.53
CA GLY A 107 -27.19 -2.55 -29.55
C GLY A 107 -26.18 -1.49 -30.03
N ASN A 108 -26.11 -1.25 -31.34
CA ASN A 108 -25.25 -0.22 -31.94
C ASN A 108 -25.92 1.16 -32.06
N LYS A 109 -27.16 1.33 -31.59
CA LYS A 109 -27.90 2.60 -31.70
C LYS A 109 -27.95 3.32 -30.36
N ILE A 110 -27.73 4.63 -30.39
CA ILE A 110 -27.88 5.51 -29.22
C ILE A 110 -29.38 5.78 -29.02
N THR A 111 -29.88 5.48 -27.82
CA THR A 111 -31.31 5.60 -27.47
C THR A 111 -31.60 6.72 -26.48
N GLY A 112 -30.56 7.39 -25.98
CA GLY A 112 -30.71 8.45 -24.98
C GLY A 112 -29.39 8.78 -24.28
N ILE A 113 -29.48 9.60 -23.24
CA ILE A 113 -28.34 10.01 -22.40
C ILE A 113 -28.76 10.05 -20.93
N ASN A 114 -27.87 9.56 -20.06
CA ASN A 114 -27.91 9.76 -18.63
C ASN A 114 -27.07 10.99 -18.26
N PHE A 115 -27.69 11.95 -17.57
CA PHE A 115 -27.02 13.10 -16.98
C PHE A 115 -26.75 12.84 -15.51
N TYR A 116 -25.53 13.16 -15.08
CA TYR A 116 -25.11 13.09 -13.69
C TYR A 116 -24.79 14.49 -13.16
N MET A 117 -25.21 14.77 -11.95
CA MET A 117 -24.89 16.01 -11.24
C MET A 117 -24.42 15.64 -9.84
N VAL A 118 -23.25 16.14 -9.46
CA VAL A 118 -22.67 15.92 -8.13
C VAL A 118 -22.54 17.26 -7.44
N THR A 119 -23.18 17.39 -6.28
CA THR A 119 -23.11 18.55 -5.40
C THR A 119 -22.31 18.21 -4.15
N CYS A 120 -21.63 19.18 -3.56
CA CYS A 120 -20.87 19.00 -2.33
C CYS A 120 -21.07 20.18 -1.38
N ASP A 121 -21.60 19.89 -0.21
CA ASP A 121 -21.80 20.85 0.88
C ASP A 121 -20.82 20.57 2.03
N GLY A 122 -20.46 21.60 2.80
CA GLY A 122 -19.56 21.51 3.96
C GLY A 122 -18.26 22.32 3.82
N PRO A 123 -17.34 22.24 4.79
CA PRO A 123 -17.39 21.38 5.98
C PRO A 123 -18.44 21.83 7.01
N THR A 124 -19.19 20.89 7.58
CA THR A 124 -20.10 21.14 8.71
C THR A 124 -19.92 20.09 9.80
N ALA A 125 -19.93 20.53 11.05
CA ALA A 125 -19.99 19.64 12.23
C ALA A 125 -21.44 19.28 12.61
N ASP A 126 -22.42 20.03 12.09
CA ASP A 126 -23.81 19.91 12.48
C ASP A 126 -24.51 18.75 11.75
N LYS A 127 -24.91 17.74 12.53
CA LYS A 127 -25.60 16.53 12.05
C LYS A 127 -27.05 16.80 11.63
N THR A 128 -27.62 17.97 11.94
CA THR A 128 -28.99 18.32 11.52
C THR A 128 -29.10 18.55 10.01
N TYR A 129 -27.98 18.81 9.32
CA TYR A 129 -27.93 18.89 7.85
C TYR A 129 -27.96 17.53 7.15
N PHE A 130 -27.92 16.42 7.91
CA PHE A 130 -28.01 15.10 7.30
C PHE A 130 -29.42 14.84 6.81
N ALA A 131 -29.52 14.46 5.53
CA ALA A 131 -30.80 14.15 4.92
C ALA A 131 -31.49 12.98 5.65
N ASN A 132 -32.82 12.93 5.60
CA ASN A 132 -33.56 11.75 6.01
C ASN A 132 -33.55 10.72 4.87
N LEU A 133 -33.27 9.45 5.17
CA LEU A 133 -33.24 8.39 4.16
C LEU A 133 -34.58 8.23 3.42
N GLU A 134 -35.70 8.38 4.12
CA GLU A 134 -37.02 8.27 3.51
C GLU A 134 -37.31 9.45 2.58
N GLU A 135 -36.84 10.65 2.90
CA GLU A 135 -36.92 11.81 2.00
C GLU A 135 -36.09 11.58 0.73
N LEU A 136 -34.88 11.02 0.86
CA LEU A 136 -34.05 10.67 -0.29
C LEU A 136 -34.72 9.59 -1.17
N LYS A 137 -35.31 8.56 -0.57
CA LYS A 137 -36.07 7.52 -1.28
C LYS A 137 -37.27 8.15 -2.00
N MET A 138 -38.03 9.02 -1.34
CA MET A 138 -39.19 9.70 -1.94
C MET A 138 -38.78 10.63 -3.07
N ALA A 139 -37.73 11.44 -2.89
CA ALA A 139 -37.19 12.30 -3.94
C ALA A 139 -36.73 11.48 -5.17
N HIS A 140 -36.08 10.34 -4.95
CA HIS A 140 -35.69 9.43 -6.04
C HIS A 140 -36.91 8.85 -6.76
N LYS A 141 -37.91 8.36 -6.01
CA LYS A 141 -39.17 7.83 -6.58
C LYS A 141 -39.91 8.87 -7.42
N MET A 142 -40.02 10.10 -6.91
CA MET A 142 -40.67 11.20 -7.62
C MET A 142 -39.90 11.58 -8.89
N LYS A 143 -38.57 11.66 -8.81
CA LYS A 143 -37.73 12.03 -9.95
C LYS A 143 -37.77 11.00 -11.08
N HIS A 144 -37.78 9.71 -10.73
CA HIS A 144 -37.70 8.61 -11.69
C HIS A 144 -39.03 7.87 -11.90
N HIS A 145 -40.15 8.40 -11.39
CA HIS A 145 -41.49 7.81 -11.47
C HIS A 145 -41.51 6.31 -11.14
N SER A 146 -40.76 5.92 -10.10
CA SER A 146 -40.52 4.52 -9.75
C SER A 146 -41.27 4.12 -8.48
N SER A 147 -41.87 2.94 -8.47
CA SER A 147 -42.62 2.40 -7.32
C SER A 147 -41.72 1.67 -6.33
N ILE A 148 -40.68 0.98 -6.83
CA ILE A 148 -39.76 0.16 -6.06
C ILE A 148 -38.36 0.76 -6.14
N VAL A 149 -37.70 0.85 -4.98
CA VAL A 149 -36.32 1.31 -4.85
C VAL A 149 -35.53 0.30 -4.03
N VAL A 150 -34.26 0.12 -4.38
CA VAL A 150 -33.30 -0.70 -3.64
C VAL A 150 -32.24 0.22 -3.06
N THR A 151 -31.79 -0.08 -1.85
CA THR A 151 -30.72 0.66 -1.17
C THR A 151 -29.51 -0.22 -0.95
N LYS A 152 -28.32 0.32 -1.19
CA LYS A 152 -27.03 -0.31 -0.91
C LYS A 152 -26.16 0.63 -0.07
N GLY A 153 -25.70 0.14 1.08
CA GLY A 153 -24.80 0.86 1.97
C GLY A 153 -23.33 0.57 1.66
N PHE A 154 -22.49 1.56 1.92
CA PHE A 154 -21.03 1.45 1.90
C PHE A 154 -20.47 2.28 3.06
N ALA A 155 -19.52 1.73 3.80
CA ALA A 155 -18.79 2.45 4.83
C ALA A 155 -17.31 2.10 4.78
N GLN A 156 -16.46 3.11 4.92
CA GLN A 156 -15.01 2.97 5.02
C GLN A 156 -14.57 3.37 6.42
N TYR A 157 -13.80 2.49 7.06
CA TYR A 157 -13.21 2.75 8.37
C TYR A 157 -11.70 2.65 8.28
N GLU A 158 -11.00 3.70 8.65
CA GLU A 158 -9.55 3.69 8.84
C GLU A 158 -9.26 2.91 10.13
N LEU A 159 -8.60 1.75 10.02
CA LEU A 159 -8.28 0.91 11.17
C LEU A 159 -7.00 1.38 11.85
N ILE A 160 -6.06 1.88 11.05
CA ILE A 160 -4.72 2.29 11.49
C ILE A 160 -4.30 3.49 10.68
N ARG A 161 -4.01 4.58 11.40
CA ARG A 161 -3.40 5.79 10.85
C ARG A 161 -1.89 5.75 11.09
N ALA A 162 -1.11 6.18 10.11
CA ALA A 162 0.32 6.40 10.30
C ALA A 162 0.55 7.35 11.49
N ALA A 163 1.42 6.96 12.44
CA ALA A 163 1.77 7.88 13.51
C ALA A 163 2.79 8.86 12.98
N VAL A 164 2.57 10.15 13.24
CA VAL A 164 3.58 11.17 13.02
C VAL A 164 4.72 10.88 14.00
N ILE A 165 5.91 10.62 13.48
CA ILE A 165 7.12 10.53 14.31
C ILE A 165 7.40 11.96 14.80
N GLU A 166 7.44 12.16 16.11
CA GLU A 166 7.83 13.44 16.72
C GLU A 166 9.17 13.91 16.11
N ASP A 167 9.19 15.16 15.65
CA ASP A 167 10.33 15.94 15.13
C ASP A 167 11.00 15.57 13.80
N THR A 168 10.47 14.62 13.02
CA THR A 168 10.79 14.54 11.57
C THR A 168 9.53 14.24 10.75
N ILE A 169 9.27 15.08 9.74
CA ILE A 169 8.11 14.98 8.83
C ILE A 169 8.32 13.78 7.89
N VAL A 170 8.26 12.57 8.42
CA VAL A 170 8.09 11.35 7.61
C VAL A 170 6.67 10.88 7.89
N GLU A 171 5.71 11.45 7.16
CA GLU A 171 4.37 10.88 7.04
C GLU A 171 4.54 9.51 6.37
N SER A 172 4.52 8.41 7.13
CA SER A 172 4.47 7.09 6.51
C SER A 172 3.16 6.97 5.72
N GLU A 173 3.23 6.58 4.44
CA GLU A 173 2.02 6.41 3.61
C GLU A 173 1.24 5.10 3.92
N SER A 174 1.71 4.35 4.92
CA SER A 174 1.09 3.12 5.42
C SER A 174 -0.34 3.38 5.93
N ASN A 175 -1.31 2.67 5.35
CA ASN A 175 -2.72 2.79 5.70
C ASN A 175 -3.39 1.41 5.62
N ILE A 176 -4.14 1.08 6.67
CA ILE A 176 -5.01 -0.09 6.68
C ILE A 176 -6.43 0.40 6.94
N TYR A 177 -7.31 0.18 5.97
CA TYR A 177 -8.72 0.54 6.06
C TYR A 177 -9.60 -0.62 5.61
N VAL A 178 -10.85 -0.64 6.08
CA VAL A 178 -11.84 -1.63 5.68
C VAL A 178 -12.99 -0.96 4.96
N ASP A 179 -13.35 -1.52 3.81
CA ASP A 179 -14.56 -1.17 3.06
C ASP A 179 -15.64 -2.20 3.37
N ILE A 180 -16.79 -1.75 3.87
CA ILE A 180 -17.92 -2.61 4.21
C ILE A 180 -19.10 -2.23 3.33
N THR A 181 -19.73 -3.21 2.70
CA THR A 181 -20.92 -3.02 1.86
C THR A 181 -22.05 -3.95 2.25
N TRP A 182 -23.27 -3.42 2.22
CA TRP A 182 -24.48 -4.18 2.55
C TRP A 182 -25.67 -3.71 1.74
N ASN A 183 -26.69 -4.55 1.69
CA ASN A 183 -27.97 -4.21 1.07
C ASN A 183 -28.98 -3.83 2.15
N THR A 184 -30.07 -3.18 1.75
CA THR A 184 -31.19 -2.77 2.63
C THR A 184 -30.72 -1.88 3.78
N VAL A 185 -30.63 -0.57 3.50
CA VAL A 185 -30.23 0.46 4.47
C VAL A 185 -31.50 1.01 5.13
N ASP A 186 -31.52 1.02 6.45
CA ASP A 186 -32.66 1.48 7.24
C ASP A 186 -32.48 2.92 7.72
N LYS A 187 -31.25 3.29 8.11
CA LYS A 187 -30.94 4.62 8.63
C LYS A 187 -29.62 5.17 8.07
N ILE A 188 -29.58 6.49 7.88
CA ILE A 188 -28.33 7.19 7.58
C ILE A 188 -27.36 7.06 8.75
N LEU A 189 -26.10 6.75 8.44
CA LEU A 189 -25.04 6.45 9.40
C LEU A 189 -25.36 5.24 10.31
N GLU A 190 -26.18 4.30 9.83
CA GLU A 190 -26.30 3.02 10.53
C GLU A 190 -24.98 2.26 10.53
N THR A 191 -24.76 1.51 11.60
CA THR A 191 -23.63 0.60 11.71
C THR A 191 -23.85 -0.59 10.77
N PRO A 192 -22.84 -0.96 9.96
CA PRO A 192 -22.99 -2.07 9.03
C PRO A 192 -23.36 -3.37 9.75
N PRO A 193 -24.34 -4.16 9.25
CA PRO A 193 -24.71 -5.42 9.87
C PRO A 193 -23.58 -6.46 9.75
N LEU A 194 -23.55 -7.46 10.63
CA LEU A 194 -22.49 -8.48 10.61
C LEU A 194 -22.52 -9.40 9.37
N VAL A 195 -23.65 -9.44 8.66
CA VAL A 195 -23.84 -10.17 7.40
C VAL A 195 -23.32 -9.40 6.17
N SER A 196 -22.77 -8.21 6.36
CA SER A 196 -22.19 -7.39 5.29
C SER A 196 -21.00 -8.08 4.63
N ALA A 197 -20.69 -7.67 3.40
CA ALA A 197 -19.43 -7.98 2.76
C ALA A 197 -18.38 -6.94 3.17
N ALA A 198 -17.26 -7.38 3.74
CA ALA A 198 -16.14 -6.50 4.08
C ALA A 198 -14.87 -6.88 3.31
N THR A 199 -14.15 -5.87 2.87
CA THR A 199 -12.85 -5.99 2.19
C THR A 199 -11.84 -5.16 2.95
N LEU A 200 -10.80 -5.80 3.46
CA LEU A 200 -9.65 -5.13 4.05
C LEU A 200 -8.72 -4.67 2.94
N ASN A 201 -8.33 -3.40 2.96
CA ASN A 201 -7.39 -2.80 2.04
C ASN A 201 -6.11 -2.45 2.82
N ILE A 202 -4.97 -2.96 2.35
CA ILE A 202 -3.68 -2.81 3.03
C ILE A 202 -2.68 -2.16 2.08
N THR A 203 -2.14 -1.01 2.49
CA THR A 203 -0.95 -0.38 1.90
C THR A 203 0.08 -0.20 3.00
N LEU A 204 1.29 -0.68 2.77
CA LEU A 204 2.37 -0.63 3.77
C LEU A 204 3.66 -0.20 3.09
N GLU A 205 4.31 0.81 3.67
CA GLU A 205 5.67 1.22 3.33
C GLU A 205 6.67 0.39 4.14
N SER A 206 7.77 -0.03 3.51
CA SER A 206 8.74 -0.91 4.17
C SER A 206 9.63 -0.13 5.14
N GLY A 207 10.04 -0.76 6.23
CA GLY A 207 11.06 -0.21 7.12
C GLY A 207 10.56 0.73 8.22
N ASP A 208 9.30 0.62 8.64
CA ASP A 208 8.80 1.32 9.84
C ASP A 208 9.66 0.93 11.06
N PRO A 209 10.34 1.87 11.75
CA PRO A 209 11.16 1.58 12.92
C PRO A 209 10.40 0.94 14.09
N ARG A 210 9.07 1.05 14.11
CA ARG A 210 8.19 0.44 15.11
C ARG A 210 7.79 -0.99 14.75
N SER A 211 8.09 -1.43 13.53
CA SER A 211 7.84 -2.79 13.08
C SER A 211 8.69 -3.78 13.89
N PRO A 212 8.12 -4.88 14.39
CA PRO A 212 8.90 -5.88 15.12
C PRO A 212 9.90 -6.62 14.22
N VAL A 213 9.78 -6.49 12.88
CA VAL A 213 10.73 -7.05 11.91
C VAL A 213 11.73 -6.02 11.38
N TYR A 214 11.83 -4.83 12.00
CA TYR A 214 12.76 -3.78 11.59
C TYR A 214 14.23 -4.22 11.59
N GLN A 215 14.63 -5.15 12.46
CA GLN A 215 15.99 -5.71 12.44
C GLN A 215 16.27 -6.49 11.14
N LEU A 216 15.31 -7.29 10.67
CA LEU A 216 15.42 -7.99 9.38
C LEU A 216 15.43 -6.99 8.20
N TYR A 217 14.70 -5.88 8.33
CA TYR A 217 14.74 -4.80 7.34
C TYR A 217 16.14 -4.18 7.26
N ARG A 218 16.80 -3.93 8.39
CA ARG A 218 18.18 -3.42 8.42
C ARG A 218 19.17 -4.40 7.79
N GLU A 219 19.04 -5.69 8.04
CA GLU A 219 19.85 -6.72 7.35
C GLU A 219 19.62 -6.72 5.83
N LEU A 220 18.37 -6.52 5.40
CA LEU A 220 18.03 -6.38 3.99
C LEU A 220 18.62 -5.10 3.37
N GLN A 221 18.62 -3.98 4.09
CA GLN A 221 19.28 -2.75 3.63
C GLN A 221 20.78 -2.96 3.42
N PHE A 222 21.43 -3.72 4.31
CA PHE A 222 22.82 -4.12 4.14
C PHE A 222 23.04 -5.00 2.90
N LEU A 223 22.16 -5.98 2.65
CA LEU A 223 22.20 -6.77 1.41
C LEU A 223 22.01 -5.91 0.15
N LEU A 224 21.09 -4.96 0.17
CA LEU A 224 20.83 -4.04 -0.95
C LEU A 224 22.06 -3.17 -1.24
N ALA A 225 22.71 -2.64 -0.21
CA ALA A 225 23.96 -1.89 -0.34
C ALA A 225 25.08 -2.73 -0.98
N LEU A 226 25.25 -3.99 -0.57
CA LEU A 226 26.21 -4.92 -1.18
C LEU A 226 25.88 -5.21 -2.65
N ALA A 227 24.59 -5.41 -2.96
CA ALA A 227 24.12 -5.70 -4.32
C ALA A 227 24.33 -4.51 -5.28
N GLU A 228 24.07 -3.29 -4.82
CA GLU A 228 24.35 -2.08 -5.58
C GLU A 228 25.86 -1.86 -5.71
N GLY A 229 26.64 -2.17 -4.67
CA GLY A 229 28.10 -2.15 -4.69
C GLY A 229 28.70 -3.07 -5.75
N LEU A 230 28.13 -4.26 -5.97
CA LEU A 230 28.53 -5.15 -7.07
C LEU A 230 28.24 -4.55 -8.45
N LYS A 231 27.17 -3.75 -8.58
CA LYS A 231 26.74 -3.16 -9.85
C LYS A 231 27.51 -1.89 -10.20
N THR A 232 27.76 -1.03 -9.21
CA THR A 232 28.40 0.30 -9.39
C THR A 232 29.90 0.29 -9.11
N SER A 233 30.43 -0.80 -8.53
CA SER A 233 31.79 -0.88 -7.97
C SER A 233 32.06 0.09 -6.81
N VAL A 234 31.02 0.75 -6.28
CA VAL A 234 31.09 1.66 -5.12
C VAL A 234 30.09 1.18 -4.09
N THR A 235 30.58 0.71 -2.95
CA THR A 235 29.73 0.23 -1.85
C THR A 235 29.56 1.34 -0.81
N GLU A 236 28.32 1.77 -0.62
CA GLU A 236 27.96 2.62 0.50
C GLU A 236 27.71 1.73 1.72
N TRP A 237 28.58 1.80 2.73
CA TRP A 237 28.48 0.97 3.93
C TRP A 237 27.42 1.57 4.88
N PRO A 238 26.37 0.80 5.23
CA PRO A 238 25.38 1.25 6.20
C PRO A 238 25.99 1.45 7.59
N GLU A 239 25.35 2.27 8.41
CA GLU A 239 25.79 2.50 9.78
C GLU A 239 25.77 1.19 10.60
N PRO A 240 26.89 0.82 11.27
CA PRO A 240 26.98 -0.42 12.02
C PRO A 240 26.03 -0.40 13.23
N LEU A 241 25.35 -1.54 13.44
CA LEU A 241 24.42 -1.74 14.56
C LEU A 241 25.14 -2.06 15.87
N GLU A 242 26.33 -2.64 15.77
CA GLU A 242 27.12 -3.15 16.87
C GLU A 242 28.34 -2.23 17.06
N SER A 243 28.69 -1.92 18.30
CA SER A 243 29.84 -1.06 18.62
C SER A 243 31.18 -1.78 18.47
N GLU A 244 31.15 -3.11 18.37
CA GLU A 244 32.32 -3.99 18.25
C GLU A 244 32.71 -4.16 16.78
N SER A 245 34.02 -4.23 16.49
CA SER A 245 34.50 -4.40 15.12
C SER A 245 34.15 -5.80 14.59
N ALA A 246 33.80 -5.89 13.31
CA ALA A 246 33.49 -7.17 12.67
C ALA A 246 34.69 -8.14 12.72
N VAL A 247 35.92 -7.62 12.66
CA VAL A 247 37.14 -8.45 12.73
C VAL A 247 37.29 -9.10 14.10
N GLU A 248 37.03 -8.35 15.18
CA GLU A 248 37.08 -8.86 16.55
C GLU A 248 36.02 -9.94 16.76
N LEU A 249 34.80 -9.70 16.27
CA LEU A 249 33.68 -10.66 16.33
C LEU A 249 33.98 -11.95 15.56
N VAL A 250 34.61 -11.86 14.39
CA VAL A 250 35.01 -13.02 13.59
C VAL A 250 36.17 -13.76 14.26
N GLN A 251 37.15 -13.05 14.82
CA GLN A 251 38.27 -13.66 15.53
C GLN A 251 37.81 -14.39 16.80
N GLU A 252 36.91 -13.78 17.59
CA GLU A 252 36.29 -14.44 18.74
C GLU A 252 35.50 -15.68 18.30
N PHE A 253 34.74 -15.58 17.20
CA PHE A 253 33.98 -16.70 16.67
C PHE A 253 34.88 -17.89 16.25
N LEU A 254 36.00 -17.61 15.60
CA LEU A 254 36.97 -18.64 15.18
C LEU A 254 37.70 -19.27 16.38
N THR A 255 38.04 -18.47 17.39
CA THR A 255 38.78 -18.94 18.58
C THR A 255 37.88 -19.55 19.67
N GLY A 256 36.61 -19.17 19.72
CA GLY A 256 35.67 -19.41 20.81
C GLY A 256 34.80 -20.67 20.73
N ASN A 257 35.21 -21.70 19.97
CA ASN A 257 34.52 -22.98 19.69
C ASN A 257 33.76 -23.03 18.34
N CYS A 258 34.51 -23.19 17.23
CA CYS A 258 33.94 -23.75 15.99
C CYS A 258 33.46 -25.22 16.12
N CYS A 259 33.64 -25.84 17.30
CA CYS A 259 33.16 -27.18 17.62
C CYS A 259 32.49 -27.18 19.00
N LEU A 260 31.15 -27.31 19.06
CA LEU A 260 30.26 -27.67 20.18
C LEU A 260 29.25 -26.59 20.65
N HIS A 261 28.01 -26.78 20.18
CA HIS A 261 26.71 -26.35 20.74
C HIS A 261 26.26 -24.88 20.64
N PRO A 262 24.93 -24.64 20.56
CA PRO A 262 24.33 -23.40 20.08
C PRO A 262 24.47 -22.35 21.16
N PHE A 263 25.21 -21.30 20.84
CA PHE A 263 25.29 -20.13 21.69
C PHE A 263 23.92 -19.45 21.67
N LEU A 264 23.12 -19.70 22.73
CA LEU A 264 21.97 -18.88 23.08
C LEU A 264 22.45 -17.44 23.25
N LEU A 265 22.35 -16.66 22.18
CA LEU A 265 22.67 -15.24 22.22
C LEU A 265 21.77 -14.56 23.26
N LYS A 266 22.45 -13.85 24.16
CA LYS A 266 21.92 -12.85 25.07
C LYS A 266 21.36 -11.66 24.28
N THR A 267 20.39 -11.86 23.39
CA THR A 267 19.61 -10.79 22.73
C THR A 267 18.39 -10.36 23.56
N ASN A 268 18.20 -10.94 24.75
CA ASN A 268 17.11 -10.60 25.67
C ASN A 268 17.16 -9.18 26.26
N LYS A 269 18.21 -8.39 26.02
CA LYS A 269 18.29 -7.00 26.51
C LYS A 269 17.75 -5.95 25.55
N LEU A 270 17.57 -6.23 24.26
CA LEU A 270 17.18 -5.19 23.29
C LEU A 270 15.66 -5.05 23.10
N PHE A 271 14.88 -6.10 23.37
CA PHE A 271 13.41 -6.05 23.35
C PHE A 271 12.79 -5.38 24.59
N GLN A 272 13.60 -4.88 25.54
CA GLN A 272 13.10 -4.39 26.84
C GLN A 272 12.73 -2.90 26.85
N LYS A 273 12.79 -2.18 25.72
CA LYS A 273 12.56 -0.73 25.69
C LYS A 273 11.40 -0.26 24.82
N ILE A 274 10.43 -1.14 24.54
CA ILE A 274 9.11 -0.73 24.08
C ILE A 274 8.15 -0.95 25.24
N LYS A 275 7.85 0.13 25.96
CA LYS A 275 6.84 0.12 27.02
C LYS A 275 5.47 0.14 26.33
N CYS A 276 4.96 -1.03 25.97
CA CYS A 276 3.57 -1.20 25.55
C CYS A 276 2.88 -2.10 26.58
N ASP A 277 1.79 -1.63 27.18
CA ASP A 277 1.13 -2.25 28.36
C ASP A 277 0.38 -3.57 28.06
N THR A 278 0.95 -4.47 27.23
CA THR A 278 0.33 -5.77 26.91
C THR A 278 1.37 -6.89 26.80
N ALA A 279 1.75 -7.47 27.95
CA ALA A 279 2.67 -8.62 28.03
C ALA A 279 2.25 -9.85 27.18
N ALA A 280 0.96 -9.96 26.81
CA ALA A 280 0.46 -11.00 25.92
C ALA A 280 0.86 -10.78 24.43
N VAL A 281 0.95 -9.53 23.98
CA VAL A 281 1.36 -9.18 22.62
C VAL A 281 2.86 -9.42 22.45
N ASP A 282 3.67 -9.05 23.43
CA ASP A 282 5.11 -9.34 23.45
C ASP A 282 5.42 -10.84 23.45
N SER A 283 4.64 -11.66 24.16
CA SER A 283 4.78 -13.12 24.12
C SER A 283 4.39 -13.71 22.76
N SER A 284 3.38 -13.13 22.09
CA SER A 284 2.93 -13.56 20.77
C SER A 284 3.95 -13.18 19.70
N ILE A 285 4.50 -11.96 19.74
CA ILE A 285 5.58 -11.49 18.86
C ILE A 285 6.82 -12.39 19.04
N LYS A 286 7.23 -12.68 20.27
CA LYS A 286 8.37 -13.59 20.53
C LYS A 286 8.14 -15.02 20.03
N SER A 287 6.90 -15.53 20.11
CA SER A 287 6.56 -16.87 19.61
C SER A 287 6.49 -16.94 18.08
N ILE A 288 6.09 -15.85 17.42
CA ILE A 288 5.98 -15.77 15.94
C ILE A 288 7.37 -15.59 15.30
N PHE A 289 8.28 -14.88 15.98
CA PHE A 289 9.64 -14.56 15.50
C PHE A 289 10.73 -15.14 16.39
N SER A 290 10.63 -16.43 16.74
CA SER A 290 11.80 -17.10 17.30
C SER A 290 12.89 -17.12 16.22
N GLU A 291 13.98 -16.40 16.45
CA GLU A 291 15.15 -16.42 15.56
C GLU A 291 15.57 -17.88 15.33
N ARG A 292 15.87 -18.20 14.07
CA ARG A 292 16.29 -19.55 13.68
C ARG A 292 17.56 -19.91 14.47
N GLY A 293 17.46 -20.91 15.35
CA GLY A 293 18.55 -21.31 16.24
C GLY A 293 19.55 -22.28 15.62
N ASP A 294 19.18 -22.93 14.52
CA ASP A 294 20.00 -23.87 13.74
C ASP A 294 20.73 -23.12 12.61
N LEU A 295 21.57 -22.15 12.97
CA LEU A 295 22.44 -21.47 12.01
C LEU A 295 23.70 -22.30 11.74
N ASP A 296 24.03 -22.52 10.47
CA ASP A 296 25.31 -23.09 10.09
C ASP A 296 26.47 -22.08 10.21
N PHE A 297 27.70 -22.54 9.95
CA PHE A 297 28.88 -21.70 10.07
C PHE A 297 28.83 -20.44 9.18
N ALA A 298 28.35 -20.56 7.94
CA ALA A 298 28.30 -19.42 7.02
C ALA A 298 27.24 -18.41 7.50
N GLU A 299 26.12 -18.88 8.00
CA GLU A 299 25.05 -18.05 8.55
C GLU A 299 25.47 -17.35 9.84
N GLN A 300 26.19 -18.03 10.72
CA GLN A 300 26.79 -17.42 11.90
C GLN A 300 27.83 -16.36 11.52
N LEU A 301 28.64 -16.63 10.49
CA LEU A 301 29.60 -15.67 9.95
C LEU A 301 28.89 -14.41 9.42
N TRP A 302 27.77 -14.55 8.71
CA TRP A 302 26.94 -13.40 8.31
C TRP A 302 26.49 -12.56 9.51
N CYS A 303 25.98 -13.20 10.56
CA CYS A 303 25.55 -12.49 11.76
C CYS A 303 26.67 -11.66 12.42
N LYS A 304 27.93 -12.07 12.26
CA LYS A 304 29.11 -11.32 12.74
C LYS A 304 29.59 -10.25 11.75
N MET A 305 29.47 -10.51 10.46
CA MET A 305 29.99 -9.63 9.40
C MET A 305 28.98 -8.57 8.92
N ARG A 306 27.74 -8.59 9.39
CA ARG A 306 26.75 -7.54 9.10
C ARG A 306 27.08 -6.16 9.71
N SER A 307 28.09 -6.09 10.57
CA SER A 307 28.62 -4.84 11.15
C SER A 307 29.83 -4.29 10.37
N VAL A 308 30.25 -4.95 9.29
CA VAL A 308 31.37 -4.49 8.46
C VAL A 308 31.09 -3.09 7.92
N SER A 309 32.04 -2.20 8.15
CA SER A 309 31.94 -0.77 7.83
C SER A 309 32.88 -0.33 6.71
N SER A 310 33.76 -1.22 6.24
CA SER A 310 34.71 -0.92 5.17
C SER A 310 35.13 -2.16 4.37
N TYR A 311 35.58 -1.91 3.14
CA TYR A 311 36.10 -2.97 2.26
C TYR A 311 37.37 -3.64 2.81
N GLN A 312 38.20 -2.91 3.55
CA GLN A 312 39.41 -3.45 4.18
C GLN A 312 39.07 -4.42 5.31
N GLU A 313 38.10 -4.04 6.15
CA GLU A 313 37.58 -4.88 7.23
C GLU A 313 37.00 -6.20 6.67
N LEU A 314 36.32 -6.12 5.53
CA LEU A 314 35.80 -7.30 4.82
C LEU A 314 36.90 -8.26 4.38
N ILE A 315 37.98 -7.73 3.78
CA ILE A 315 39.14 -8.54 3.36
C ILE A 315 39.79 -9.21 4.57
N GLU A 316 39.97 -8.46 5.67
CA GLU A 316 40.58 -8.98 6.89
C GLU A 316 39.77 -10.14 7.47
N CYS A 317 38.45 -9.99 7.57
CA CYS A 317 37.54 -11.05 8.04
C CYS A 317 37.66 -12.31 7.18
N PHE A 318 37.57 -12.21 5.84
CA PHE A 318 37.68 -13.39 4.97
C PHE A 318 39.09 -13.99 4.96
N THR A 319 40.13 -13.16 5.12
CA THR A 319 41.51 -13.65 5.23
C THR A 319 41.68 -14.51 6.47
N LEU A 320 41.10 -14.12 7.62
CA LEU A 320 41.11 -14.92 8.84
C LEU A 320 40.40 -16.25 8.63
N VAL A 321 39.19 -16.23 8.08
CA VAL A 321 38.39 -17.45 7.83
C VAL A 321 39.10 -18.41 6.87
N ILE A 322 39.62 -17.92 5.74
CA ILE A 322 40.31 -18.76 4.74
C ILE A 322 41.59 -19.36 5.34
N LYS A 323 42.37 -18.56 6.09
CA LYS A 323 43.57 -19.10 6.76
C LYS A 323 43.21 -20.19 7.76
N SER A 324 42.20 -20.01 8.60
CA SER A 324 41.81 -21.06 9.55
C SER A 324 41.31 -22.33 8.86
N LEU A 325 40.67 -22.22 7.69
CA LEU A 325 40.30 -23.37 6.85
C LEU A 325 41.52 -24.06 6.21
N GLU A 326 42.50 -23.29 5.71
CA GLU A 326 43.73 -23.80 5.07
C GLU A 326 44.63 -24.53 6.05
N HIS A 327 44.77 -24.01 7.27
CA HIS A 327 45.55 -24.65 8.34
C HIS A 327 44.80 -25.82 9.00
N GLY A 328 43.53 -26.04 8.66
CA GLY A 328 42.70 -27.10 9.24
C GLY A 328 42.37 -26.86 10.71
N GLU A 329 42.44 -25.61 11.18
CA GLU A 329 42.12 -25.23 12.57
C GLU A 329 40.63 -25.40 12.88
N ILE A 330 39.78 -25.28 11.86
CA ILE A 330 38.32 -25.39 11.95
C ILE A 330 37.77 -26.41 10.95
N GLN A 331 36.70 -27.11 11.33
CA GLN A 331 35.95 -28.05 10.48
C GLN A 331 34.45 -27.70 10.51
N PRO A 332 34.05 -26.62 9.81
CA PRO A 332 32.74 -26.02 10.00
C PRO A 332 31.61 -26.74 9.26
N TRP A 333 30.54 -27.06 9.98
CA TRP A 333 29.34 -27.64 9.38
C TRP A 333 28.55 -26.60 8.57
N ILE A 334 28.04 -27.02 7.40
CA ILE A 334 27.22 -26.23 6.47
C ILE A 334 25.95 -26.97 6.08
N HIS A 335 24.83 -26.25 5.89
CA HIS A 335 23.61 -26.86 5.37
C HIS A 335 23.80 -27.33 3.93
N GLN A 336 23.08 -28.40 3.56
CA GLN A 336 23.03 -28.86 2.17
C GLN A 336 22.29 -27.86 1.27
N GLY A 337 22.76 -27.71 0.03
CA GLY A 337 22.11 -26.90 -1.00
C GLY A 337 22.63 -25.46 -1.17
N SER A 338 23.55 -25.00 -0.32
CA SER A 338 24.25 -23.72 -0.54
C SER A 338 25.21 -23.83 -1.73
N SER A 339 25.15 -22.85 -2.63
CA SER A 339 26.02 -22.76 -3.81
C SER A 339 27.06 -21.64 -3.72
N SER A 340 27.16 -20.98 -2.56
CA SER A 340 28.06 -19.85 -2.32
C SER A 340 29.53 -20.25 -2.47
N LEU A 341 30.38 -19.30 -2.83
CA LEU A 341 31.82 -19.53 -2.96
C LEU A 341 32.43 -20.03 -1.64
N LEU A 342 32.03 -19.45 -0.51
CA LEU A 342 32.51 -19.90 0.80
C LEU A 342 32.11 -21.34 1.11
N SER A 343 30.88 -21.76 0.77
CA SER A 343 30.45 -23.14 0.98
C SER A 343 31.29 -24.14 0.17
N LYS A 344 31.71 -23.78 -1.05
CA LYS A 344 32.61 -24.60 -1.87
C LYS A 344 34.01 -24.69 -1.27
N LEU A 345 34.55 -23.60 -0.72
CA LEU A 345 35.85 -23.60 -0.04
C LEU A 345 35.84 -24.48 1.23
N ILE A 346 34.75 -24.42 2.00
CA ILE A 346 34.56 -25.28 3.17
C ILE A 346 34.52 -26.76 2.74
N GLN A 347 33.78 -27.09 1.68
CA GLN A 347 33.75 -28.46 1.15
C GLN A 347 35.12 -28.94 0.68
N GLN A 348 35.87 -28.09 -0.01
CA GLN A 348 37.24 -28.37 -0.46
C GLN A 348 38.23 -28.56 0.70
N SER A 349 38.07 -27.81 1.80
CA SER A 349 38.89 -27.95 3.01
C SER A 349 38.82 -29.36 3.58
N TYR A 350 37.64 -29.99 3.59
CA TYR A 350 37.50 -31.40 4.02
C TYR A 350 38.29 -32.40 3.17
N HIS A 351 38.59 -32.05 1.92
CA HIS A 351 39.38 -32.86 1.00
C HIS A 351 40.87 -32.50 1.00
N GLY A 352 41.30 -31.59 1.88
CA GLY A 352 42.71 -31.24 2.11
C GLY A 352 43.36 -30.39 1.01
N LYS A 353 42.58 -29.82 0.08
CA LYS A 353 43.07 -28.90 -0.96
C LYS A 353 42.06 -27.78 -1.17
N ILE A 354 42.33 -26.61 -0.62
CA ILE A 354 41.56 -25.39 -0.85
C ILE A 354 42.12 -24.67 -2.07
N GLU A 355 41.24 -24.24 -2.97
CA GLU A 355 41.62 -23.41 -4.11
C GLU A 355 42.02 -22.00 -3.65
N VAL A 356 43.11 -21.44 -4.20
CA VAL A 356 43.57 -20.10 -3.84
C VAL A 356 42.59 -19.07 -4.38
N VAL A 357 41.80 -18.46 -3.48
CA VAL A 357 40.87 -17.39 -3.84
C VAL A 357 41.55 -16.04 -3.70
N SER A 358 41.56 -15.27 -4.79
CA SER A 358 42.02 -13.88 -4.74
C SER A 358 40.93 -12.99 -4.14
N LEU A 359 41.18 -12.46 -2.94
CA LEU A 359 40.32 -11.47 -2.27
C LEU A 359 40.52 -10.06 -2.87
N SER A 360 40.46 -9.94 -4.20
CA SER A 360 40.61 -8.68 -4.93
C SER A 360 39.35 -8.34 -5.74
N GLY A 361 39.17 -7.04 -6.05
CA GLY A 361 38.04 -6.56 -6.82
C GLY A 361 36.70 -6.73 -6.10
N ILE A 362 35.70 -7.28 -6.79
CA ILE A 362 34.34 -7.45 -6.25
C ILE A 362 34.13 -8.78 -5.51
N THR A 363 35.13 -9.69 -5.54
CA THR A 363 35.01 -11.04 -4.99
C THR A 363 34.61 -11.06 -3.51
N PRO A 364 35.22 -10.26 -2.60
CA PRO A 364 34.83 -10.27 -1.19
C PRO A 364 33.37 -9.81 -0.98
N ILE A 365 32.93 -8.81 -1.75
CA ILE A 365 31.54 -8.30 -1.68
C ILE A 365 30.58 -9.39 -2.15
N GLN A 366 30.91 -10.09 -3.24
CA GLN A 366 30.12 -11.19 -3.76
C GLN A 366 30.01 -12.33 -2.74
N MET A 367 31.11 -12.72 -2.10
CA MET A 367 31.11 -13.76 -1.06
C MET A 367 30.17 -13.41 0.10
N LEU A 368 30.25 -12.17 0.60
CA LEU A 368 29.38 -11.73 1.70
C LEU A 368 27.91 -11.67 1.28
N LEU A 369 27.65 -11.18 0.06
CA LEU A 369 26.29 -11.11 -0.49
C LEU A 369 25.65 -12.51 -0.63
N GLU A 370 26.39 -13.48 -1.14
CA GLU A 370 25.92 -14.87 -1.31
C GLU A 370 25.55 -15.49 0.04
N ILE A 371 26.38 -15.32 1.07
CA ILE A 371 26.11 -15.86 2.41
C ILE A 371 24.88 -15.19 3.04
N GLY A 372 24.76 -13.87 2.92
CA GLY A 372 23.61 -13.15 3.45
C GLY A 372 22.30 -13.50 2.73
N LEU A 373 22.35 -13.72 1.41
CA LEU A 373 21.20 -14.21 0.64
C LEU A 373 20.77 -15.61 1.10
N ASP A 374 21.70 -16.54 1.28
CA ASP A 374 21.39 -17.89 1.75
C ASP A 374 20.72 -17.85 3.14
N LYS A 375 21.30 -17.09 4.07
CA LYS A 375 20.75 -16.89 5.42
C LYS A 375 19.33 -16.32 5.37
N MET A 376 19.15 -15.20 4.68
CA MET A 376 17.87 -14.49 4.63
C MET A 376 16.78 -15.32 3.95
N LYS A 377 17.09 -15.99 2.82
CA LYS A 377 16.14 -16.89 2.16
C LYS A 377 15.68 -18.00 3.11
N LYS A 378 16.59 -18.64 3.84
CA LYS A 378 16.24 -19.69 4.81
C LYS A 378 15.41 -19.15 5.97
N ASP A 379 15.68 -17.93 6.44
CA ASP A 379 14.87 -17.30 7.49
C ASP A 379 13.43 -17.02 7.02
N TYR A 380 13.26 -16.45 5.83
CA TYR A 380 11.92 -16.25 5.26
C TYR A 380 11.20 -17.59 5.01
N VAL A 381 11.92 -18.59 4.48
CA VAL A 381 11.36 -19.94 4.29
C VAL A 381 10.92 -20.55 5.62
N SER A 382 11.76 -20.46 6.65
CA SER A 382 11.45 -20.95 8.00
C SER A 382 10.20 -20.27 8.55
N PHE A 383 10.08 -18.95 8.38
CA PHE A 383 8.87 -18.22 8.78
C PHE A 383 7.63 -18.68 8.01
N PHE A 384 7.63 -18.60 6.68
CA PHE A 384 6.44 -18.85 5.87
C PHE A 384 6.00 -20.32 5.91
N ILE A 385 6.94 -21.27 5.98
CA ILE A 385 6.63 -22.70 6.13
C ILE A 385 6.28 -23.02 7.58
N GLY A 386 7.03 -22.50 8.55
CA GLY A 386 6.81 -22.76 9.98
C GLY A 386 5.46 -22.21 10.49
N GLN A 387 4.98 -21.12 9.90
CA GLN A 387 3.64 -20.58 10.15
C GLN A 387 2.55 -21.20 9.25
N GLU A 388 2.89 -22.21 8.45
CA GLU A 388 1.99 -22.88 7.50
C GLU A 388 1.31 -21.90 6.51
N LEU A 389 1.99 -20.80 6.16
CA LEU A 389 1.47 -19.76 5.26
C LEU A 389 1.78 -20.06 3.78
N ALA A 390 2.83 -20.86 3.53
CA ALA A 390 3.20 -21.30 2.20
C ALA A 390 3.95 -22.63 2.22
N THR A 391 4.08 -23.24 1.04
CA THR A 391 4.95 -24.40 0.81
C THR A 391 6.21 -23.96 0.05
N LEU A 392 7.23 -24.81 0.06
CA LEU A 392 8.47 -24.56 -0.69
C LEU A 392 8.20 -24.34 -2.19
N THR A 393 7.23 -25.05 -2.77
CA THR A 393 6.83 -24.89 -4.18
C THR A 393 6.25 -23.50 -4.48
N TYR A 394 5.52 -22.90 -3.54
CA TYR A 394 5.03 -21.53 -3.71
C TYR A 394 6.16 -20.49 -3.57
N LEU A 395 7.17 -20.78 -2.75
CA LEU A 395 8.32 -19.92 -2.50
C LEU A 395 9.43 -20.03 -3.55
N ASP A 396 9.44 -21.07 -4.38
CA ASP A 396 10.48 -21.39 -5.37
C ASP A 396 10.92 -20.17 -6.21
N TYR A 397 9.95 -19.40 -6.74
CA TYR A 397 10.23 -18.16 -7.46
C TYR A 397 11.13 -17.21 -6.67
N PHE A 398 10.87 -17.01 -5.38
CA PHE A 398 11.56 -16.04 -4.55
C PHE A 398 12.93 -16.53 -4.07
N ILE A 399 13.11 -17.84 -3.92
CA ILE A 399 14.35 -18.44 -3.39
C ILE A 399 15.31 -18.92 -4.49
N SER A 400 14.84 -19.04 -5.73
CA SER A 400 15.63 -19.56 -6.86
C SER A 400 17.00 -18.85 -6.99
N THR A 401 18.04 -19.65 -7.19
CA THR A 401 19.41 -19.22 -7.44
C THR A 401 19.77 -19.19 -8.93
N SER A 402 18.80 -19.45 -9.82
CA SER A 402 19.04 -19.49 -11.27
C SER A 402 19.17 -18.11 -11.93
N VAL A 403 18.95 -17.04 -11.17
CA VAL A 403 19.00 -15.65 -11.61
C VAL A 403 20.20 -14.94 -10.99
N ASP A 404 20.57 -13.77 -11.50
CA ASP A 404 21.69 -12.98 -10.96
C ASP A 404 21.46 -12.56 -9.50
N LEU A 405 22.55 -12.28 -8.78
CA LEU A 405 22.51 -11.97 -7.35
C LEU A 405 21.66 -10.74 -7.06
N GLN A 406 21.66 -9.74 -7.94
CA GLN A 406 20.88 -8.52 -7.79
C GLN A 406 19.38 -8.83 -7.85
N GLU A 407 18.93 -9.60 -8.84
CA GLU A 407 17.54 -10.06 -8.91
C GLU A 407 17.16 -10.95 -7.71
N GLN A 408 18.08 -11.79 -7.20
CA GLN A 408 17.85 -12.56 -5.98
C GLN A 408 17.58 -11.64 -4.77
N VAL A 409 18.33 -10.55 -4.63
CA VAL A 409 18.12 -9.56 -3.55
C VAL A 409 16.76 -8.87 -3.68
N HIS A 410 16.36 -8.47 -4.90
CA HIS A 410 15.04 -7.87 -5.13
C HIS A 410 13.89 -8.85 -4.81
N ARG A 411 14.08 -10.14 -5.05
CA ARG A 411 13.11 -11.18 -4.65
C ARG A 411 13.03 -11.37 -3.14
N VAL A 412 14.16 -11.32 -2.45
CA VAL A 412 14.21 -11.31 -0.98
C VAL A 412 13.54 -10.05 -0.42
N GLN A 413 13.70 -8.89 -1.08
CA GLN A 413 13.01 -7.66 -0.71
C GLN A 413 11.48 -7.81 -0.82
N LYS A 414 10.99 -8.47 -1.88
CA LYS A 414 9.55 -8.82 -2.00
C LYS A 414 9.08 -9.72 -0.85
N LEU A 415 9.86 -10.73 -0.47
CA LEU A 415 9.55 -11.59 0.69
C LEU A 415 9.51 -10.80 2.00
N HIS A 416 10.41 -9.84 2.16
CA HIS A 416 10.43 -8.98 3.34
C HIS A 416 9.18 -8.10 3.42
N HIS A 417 8.82 -7.43 2.33
CA HIS A 417 7.61 -6.59 2.33
C HIS A 417 6.34 -7.41 2.60
N MET A 418 6.28 -8.63 2.04
CA MET A 418 5.22 -9.58 2.38
C MET A 418 5.19 -9.94 3.87
N LEU A 419 6.36 -10.18 4.47
CA LEU A 419 6.49 -10.41 5.90
C LEU A 419 5.92 -9.23 6.67
N GLU A 420 6.38 -8.01 6.40
CA GLU A 420 5.89 -6.79 7.07
C GLU A 420 4.37 -6.64 7.02
N ILE A 421 3.73 -6.97 5.89
CA ILE A 421 2.26 -7.00 5.75
C ILE A 421 1.65 -8.03 6.71
N MET A 422 2.15 -9.28 6.73
CA MET A 422 1.63 -10.32 7.62
C MET A 422 1.77 -9.94 9.09
N VAL A 423 2.93 -9.40 9.43
CA VAL A 423 3.29 -8.98 10.78
C VAL A 423 2.42 -7.83 11.24
N SER A 424 2.25 -6.80 10.40
CA SER A 424 1.36 -5.68 10.67
C SER A 424 -0.07 -6.15 10.92
N CYS A 425 -0.59 -7.06 10.08
CA CYS A 425 -1.93 -7.61 10.27
C CYS A 425 -2.06 -8.45 11.55
N THR A 426 -1.00 -9.16 11.93
CA THR A 426 -0.99 -9.99 13.14
C THR A 426 -0.95 -9.12 14.41
N VAL A 427 -0.04 -8.15 14.46
CA VAL A 427 0.13 -7.28 15.64
C VAL A 427 -1.06 -6.35 15.81
N LEU A 428 -1.51 -5.73 14.71
CA LEU A 428 -2.48 -4.63 14.79
C LEU A 428 -3.92 -5.13 14.74
N LEU A 429 -4.21 -6.14 13.89
CA LEU A 429 -5.56 -6.67 13.72
C LEU A 429 -5.80 -7.97 14.49
N GLN A 430 -4.75 -8.60 15.05
CA GLN A 430 -4.83 -9.91 15.70
C GLN A 430 -5.34 -11.00 14.76
N PHE A 431 -4.93 -10.92 13.49
CA PHE A 431 -5.30 -11.93 12.50
C PHE A 431 -4.69 -13.28 12.83
N LYS A 432 -5.52 -14.32 12.69
CA LYS A 432 -5.12 -15.72 12.79
C LYS A 432 -4.80 -16.28 11.41
N HIS A 433 -4.25 -17.50 11.40
CA HIS A 433 -3.89 -18.27 10.20
C HIS A 433 -4.96 -18.21 9.09
N GLU A 434 -6.24 -18.38 9.44
CA GLU A 434 -7.37 -18.35 8.49
C GLU A 434 -7.41 -17.11 7.57
N ASN A 435 -6.92 -15.96 8.05
CA ASN A 435 -6.88 -14.71 7.28
C ASN A 435 -5.47 -14.40 6.74
N LEU A 436 -4.42 -14.83 7.46
CA LEU A 436 -3.03 -14.62 7.04
C LEU A 436 -2.66 -15.48 5.83
N PHE A 437 -3.15 -16.72 5.77
CA PHE A 437 -2.91 -17.63 4.65
C PHE A 437 -3.42 -17.06 3.32
N PRO A 438 -4.71 -16.72 3.14
CA PRO A 438 -5.19 -16.16 1.88
C PRO A 438 -4.52 -14.82 1.53
N LEU A 439 -4.21 -13.99 2.52
CA LEU A 439 -3.47 -12.74 2.31
C LEU A 439 -2.06 -13.01 1.75
N THR A 440 -1.34 -13.97 2.34
CA THR A 440 -0.03 -14.41 1.85
C THR A 440 -0.12 -14.85 0.39
N GLN A 441 -1.14 -15.64 0.02
CA GLN A 441 -1.33 -16.10 -1.35
C GLN A 441 -1.60 -14.95 -2.33
N ILE A 442 -2.39 -13.95 -1.93
CA ILE A 442 -2.64 -12.74 -2.74
C ILE A 442 -1.34 -11.99 -2.99
N CYS A 443 -0.54 -11.75 -1.95
CA CYS A 443 0.75 -11.07 -2.08
C CYS A 443 1.74 -11.87 -2.93
N MET A 444 1.83 -13.20 -2.74
CA MET A 444 2.71 -14.07 -3.54
C MET A 444 2.36 -14.01 -5.02
N LYS A 445 1.07 -14.09 -5.34
CA LYS A 445 0.61 -14.00 -6.72
C LYS A 445 0.97 -12.66 -7.35
N TYR A 446 0.71 -11.56 -6.64
CA TYR A 446 1.05 -10.23 -7.12
C TYR A 446 2.55 -10.08 -7.41
N TYR A 447 3.41 -10.46 -6.44
CA TYR A 447 4.85 -10.25 -6.56
C TYR A 447 5.58 -11.19 -7.51
N LYS A 448 4.96 -12.29 -7.93
CA LYS A 448 5.45 -13.12 -9.04
C LYS A 448 5.34 -12.41 -10.38
N GLU A 449 4.31 -11.59 -10.55
CA GLU A 449 3.96 -10.96 -11.84
C GLU A 449 4.33 -9.47 -11.90
N ASN A 450 4.57 -8.83 -10.76
CA ASN A 450 4.74 -7.39 -10.65
C ASN A 450 6.05 -7.01 -9.93
N PRO A 451 6.61 -5.82 -10.22
CA PRO A 451 7.72 -5.27 -9.43
C PRO A 451 7.27 -4.92 -8.00
N LEU A 452 8.23 -4.66 -7.12
CA LEU A 452 7.93 -4.13 -5.79
C LEU A 452 7.21 -2.78 -5.93
N ASN A 453 6.07 -2.65 -5.26
CA ASN A 453 5.27 -1.42 -5.27
C ASN A 453 4.53 -1.28 -3.94
N GLU A 454 5.10 -0.49 -3.04
CA GLU A 454 4.56 -0.24 -1.70
C GLU A 454 3.22 0.52 -1.71
N LYS A 455 2.93 1.21 -2.82
CA LYS A 455 1.65 1.92 -3.03
C LYS A 455 0.54 1.00 -3.54
N HIS A 456 0.84 -0.27 -3.80
CA HIS A 456 -0.17 -1.25 -4.19
C HIS A 456 -1.11 -1.56 -3.02
N VAL A 457 -2.41 -1.53 -3.27
CA VAL A 457 -3.44 -1.84 -2.28
C VAL A 457 -3.78 -3.33 -2.37
N PHE A 458 -3.37 -4.11 -1.38
CA PHE A 458 -3.79 -5.50 -1.25
C PHE A 458 -5.21 -5.58 -0.70
N GLN A 459 -6.07 -6.36 -1.35
CA GLN A 459 -7.48 -6.49 -0.97
C GLN A 459 -7.78 -7.90 -0.46
N LEU A 460 -8.18 -8.01 0.79
CA LEU A 460 -8.56 -9.28 1.42
C LEU A 460 -10.04 -9.25 1.83
N PRO A 461 -10.90 -10.10 1.23
CA PRO A 461 -12.25 -10.29 1.72
C PRO A 461 -12.25 -10.89 3.13
N ILE A 462 -12.92 -10.23 4.08
CA ILE A 462 -12.97 -10.65 5.48
C ILE A 462 -14.42 -10.64 6.00
N ARG A 463 -14.65 -11.36 7.10
CA ARG A 463 -15.92 -11.27 7.83
C ARG A 463 -15.94 -9.98 8.67
N PRO A 464 -17.01 -9.16 8.63
CA PRO A 464 -17.11 -7.94 9.45
C PRO A 464 -16.95 -8.18 10.95
N ALA A 465 -17.25 -9.39 11.44
CA ALA A 465 -17.07 -9.76 12.84
C ALA A 465 -15.60 -9.64 13.33
N LEU A 466 -14.61 -9.83 12.45
CA LEU A 466 -13.18 -9.79 12.78
C LEU A 466 -12.71 -8.37 13.13
N VAL A 467 -13.27 -7.37 12.45
CA VAL A 467 -12.91 -5.96 12.62
C VAL A 467 -13.99 -5.16 13.36
N LYS A 468 -14.99 -5.85 13.92
CA LYS A 468 -16.11 -5.24 14.67
C LYS A 468 -15.65 -4.29 15.77
N LYS A 469 -14.60 -4.68 16.50
CA LYS A 469 -14.02 -3.89 17.59
C LYS A 469 -13.54 -2.50 17.14
N PHE A 470 -13.20 -2.33 15.86
CA PHE A 470 -12.70 -1.08 15.32
C PHE A 470 -13.79 -0.13 14.83
N TYR A 471 -14.91 -0.65 14.32
CA TYR A 471 -15.97 0.21 13.73
C TYR A 471 -17.25 0.32 14.57
N GLN A 472 -17.46 -0.54 15.58
CA GLN A 472 -18.73 -0.57 16.31
C GLN A 472 -19.03 0.74 17.07
N ASN A 473 -17.99 1.43 17.53
CA ASN A 473 -18.10 2.69 18.28
C ASN A 473 -17.39 3.87 17.59
N ASP A 474 -16.88 3.68 16.38
CA ASP A 474 -16.20 4.74 15.62
C ASP A 474 -17.08 5.25 14.48
N HIS A 475 -16.80 6.47 14.05
CA HIS A 475 -17.44 7.07 12.89
C HIS A 475 -16.65 6.75 11.62
N PRO A 476 -17.33 6.32 10.55
CA PRO A 476 -16.68 6.02 9.28
C PRO A 476 -16.02 7.27 8.69
N GLU A 477 -14.89 7.07 8.01
CA GLU A 477 -14.23 8.11 7.22
C GLU A 477 -15.09 8.47 6.01
N ILE A 478 -15.72 7.47 5.41
CA ILE A 478 -16.69 7.61 4.32
C ILE A 478 -17.90 6.75 4.64
N TRP A 479 -19.09 7.32 4.62
CA TRP A 479 -20.35 6.57 4.64
C TRP A 479 -21.17 6.97 3.43
N LYS A 480 -21.75 5.99 2.74
CA LYS A 480 -22.46 6.19 1.49
C LYS A 480 -23.69 5.30 1.42
N VAL A 481 -24.79 5.86 0.93
CA VAL A 481 -25.98 5.11 0.52
C VAL A 481 -26.26 5.36 -0.95
N ASP A 482 -26.47 4.26 -1.64
CA ASP A 482 -26.84 4.20 -3.04
C ASP A 482 -28.31 3.77 -3.14
N ILE A 483 -29.16 4.62 -3.70
CA ILE A 483 -30.57 4.35 -3.99
C ILE A 483 -30.69 4.11 -5.48
N SER A 484 -31.15 2.93 -5.89
CA SER A 484 -31.39 2.60 -7.29
C SER A 484 -32.81 2.14 -7.57
N SER A 485 -33.26 2.39 -8.80
CA SER A 485 -34.52 1.87 -9.35
C SER A 485 -34.32 1.47 -10.82
N GLY A 486 -35.16 0.55 -11.30
CA GLY A 486 -35.02 -0.04 -12.63
C GLY A 486 -34.07 -1.24 -12.68
N HIS A 487 -33.78 -1.74 -13.89
CA HIS A 487 -32.87 -2.85 -14.12
C HIS A 487 -32.13 -2.68 -15.46
N GLY A 488 -30.86 -3.08 -15.51
CA GLY A 488 -30.04 -3.01 -16.71
C GLY A 488 -29.84 -1.57 -17.19
N GLN A 489 -30.11 -1.27 -18.46
CA GLN A 489 -29.88 0.06 -19.04
C GLN A 489 -30.87 1.14 -18.59
N LYS A 490 -31.94 0.76 -17.90
CA LYS A 490 -32.89 1.67 -17.26
C LYS A 490 -32.60 1.85 -15.77
N GLU A 491 -31.51 1.26 -15.27
CA GLU A 491 -31.11 1.49 -13.89
C GLU A 491 -30.67 2.93 -13.70
N VAL A 492 -31.33 3.61 -12.78
CA VAL A 492 -31.00 4.98 -12.36
C VAL A 492 -30.62 4.97 -10.91
N LYS A 493 -29.62 5.77 -10.55
CA LYS A 493 -28.98 5.76 -9.24
C LYS A 493 -28.89 7.15 -8.66
N THR A 494 -29.16 7.27 -7.37
CA THR A 494 -28.90 8.46 -6.55
C THR A 494 -28.00 8.04 -5.39
N THR A 495 -26.88 8.72 -5.24
CA THR A 495 -25.89 8.44 -4.20
C THR A 495 -25.84 9.60 -3.24
N TRP A 496 -25.88 9.30 -1.95
CA TRP A 496 -25.62 10.26 -0.89
C TRP A 496 -24.43 9.76 -0.08
N GLN A 497 -23.45 10.63 0.15
CA GLN A 497 -22.21 10.29 0.84
C GLN A 497 -21.86 11.37 1.87
N VAL A 498 -21.36 10.92 3.01
CA VAL A 498 -20.67 11.73 4.02
C VAL A 498 -19.23 11.31 4.07
N SER A 499 -18.30 12.27 4.06
CA SER A 499 -16.87 11.98 4.25
C SER A 499 -16.18 13.02 5.13
N THR A 500 -15.19 12.59 5.91
CA THR A 500 -14.35 13.50 6.71
C THR A 500 -13.34 14.24 5.83
N ASN A 501 -12.93 13.61 4.73
CA ASN A 501 -12.07 14.21 3.72
C ASN A 501 -12.89 14.83 2.59
N PRO A 502 -12.43 15.95 2.00
CA PRO A 502 -13.12 16.57 0.89
C PRO A 502 -13.16 15.59 -0.30
N PRO A 503 -14.31 15.43 -0.96
CA PRO A 503 -14.46 14.52 -2.08
C PRO A 503 -13.56 14.90 -3.27
N VAL A 504 -13.20 16.19 -3.36
CA VAL A 504 -12.28 16.74 -4.36
C VAL A 504 -11.30 17.71 -3.70
N LYS A 505 -10.01 17.59 -4.03
CA LYS A 505 -8.88 18.33 -3.43
C LYS A 505 -8.96 19.88 -3.47
N HIS A 506 -9.98 20.47 -4.09
CA HIS A 506 -10.10 21.92 -4.33
C HIS A 506 -11.07 22.65 -3.41
N MET A 507 -11.91 21.94 -2.65
CA MET A 507 -12.84 22.54 -1.68
C MET A 507 -12.13 23.09 -0.43
N THR A 508 -10.84 22.78 -0.24
CA THR A 508 -10.04 23.23 0.90
C THR A 508 -9.48 24.65 0.74
N SER A 509 -9.39 25.21 -0.48
CA SER A 509 -8.66 26.48 -0.70
C SER A 509 -9.34 27.72 -0.10
N ASN A 510 -10.64 27.67 0.21
CA ASN A 510 -11.34 28.81 0.80
C ASN A 510 -11.35 28.82 2.33
N ASN A 511 -10.95 27.71 2.98
CA ASN A 511 -11.02 27.57 4.45
C ASN A 511 -9.66 27.22 5.10
N THR A 512 -8.55 27.31 4.36
CA THR A 512 -7.19 26.98 4.83
C THR A 512 -6.73 27.81 6.04
N GLY A 513 -7.46 28.85 6.45
CA GLY A 513 -7.16 29.66 7.64
C GLY A 513 -7.59 29.09 8.99
N LEU A 514 -8.29 27.95 9.03
CA LEU A 514 -8.76 27.31 10.27
C LEU A 514 -8.02 26.01 10.63
N PHE A 515 -7.04 25.60 9.82
CA PHE A 515 -6.36 24.30 9.94
C PHE A 515 -4.94 24.40 10.50
N SER A 516 -4.71 25.22 11.53
CA SER A 516 -3.45 25.21 12.29
C SER A 516 -3.69 25.66 13.73
N ASP A 517 -3.06 24.92 14.65
CA ASP A 517 -2.98 25.09 16.11
C ASP A 517 -4.22 24.56 16.88
N SER A 518 -4.14 23.70 17.90
CA SER A 518 -3.01 23.18 18.66
C SER A 518 -3.48 22.03 19.57
N THR A 519 -2.50 21.21 19.96
CA THR A 519 -2.52 20.05 20.85
C THR A 519 -3.13 20.28 22.25
N VAL A 520 -3.50 19.15 22.87
CA VAL A 520 -3.71 18.90 24.32
C VAL A 520 -5.03 19.38 24.93
N ASN A 521 -6.09 18.58 24.79
CA ASN A 521 -6.89 18.06 25.93
C ASN A 521 -8.08 17.22 25.45
N GLY A 522 -8.39 16.16 26.20
CA GLY A 522 -9.43 15.18 25.90
C GLY A 522 -10.87 15.70 26.01
N SER A 523 -11.33 16.39 24.98
CA SER A 523 -12.76 16.60 24.70
C SER A 523 -12.98 16.42 23.19
N SER A 524 -13.91 15.54 22.83
CA SER A 524 -14.38 15.23 21.47
C SER A 524 -14.25 16.42 20.50
N GLU A 525 -13.17 16.47 19.69
CA GLU A 525 -13.15 17.33 18.51
C GLU A 525 -14.31 16.92 17.60
N GLU A 526 -15.27 17.82 17.38
CA GLU A 526 -16.37 17.57 16.46
C GLU A 526 -15.79 17.44 15.05
N ARG A 527 -15.69 16.20 14.56
CA ARG A 527 -15.23 15.92 13.20
C ARG A 527 -16.10 16.68 12.20
N MET A 528 -15.46 17.45 11.34
CA MET A 528 -16.10 18.13 10.22
C MET A 528 -16.43 17.12 9.11
N TYR A 529 -17.60 17.26 8.51
CA TYR A 529 -18.07 16.39 7.43
C TYR A 529 -18.35 17.18 6.15
N PHE A 530 -18.05 16.54 5.02
CA PHE A 530 -18.48 16.94 3.68
C PHE A 530 -19.62 16.05 3.24
N ILE A 531 -20.71 16.65 2.77
CA ILE A 531 -21.91 15.96 2.29
C ILE A 531 -21.90 16.03 0.77
N THR A 532 -21.80 14.89 0.10
CA THR A 532 -21.82 14.80 -1.36
C THR A 532 -23.08 14.11 -1.82
N MET A 533 -23.78 14.68 -2.80
CA MET A 533 -24.96 14.07 -3.41
C MET A 533 -24.77 13.95 -4.92
N ALA A 534 -24.84 12.73 -5.45
CA ALA A 534 -24.83 12.47 -6.89
C ALA A 534 -26.23 12.04 -7.35
N LYS A 535 -26.80 12.79 -8.28
CA LYS A 535 -28.12 12.53 -8.86
C LYS A 535 -27.98 12.18 -10.34
N CYS A 536 -28.70 11.17 -10.79
CA CYS A 536 -28.85 10.83 -12.20
C CYS A 536 -30.18 11.35 -12.76
N SER A 537 -30.23 11.66 -14.06
CA SER A 537 -31.45 11.92 -14.82
C SER A 537 -31.32 11.22 -16.17
N GLN A 538 -32.30 10.43 -16.57
CA GLN A 538 -32.29 9.69 -17.83
C GLN A 538 -33.20 10.38 -18.86
N VAL A 539 -32.69 10.61 -20.07
CA VAL A 539 -33.43 11.23 -21.18
C VAL A 539 -33.32 10.32 -22.40
N HIS A 540 -34.46 9.98 -22.99
CA HIS A 540 -34.50 9.21 -24.23
C HIS A 540 -34.61 10.12 -25.45
N PHE A 541 -33.90 9.75 -26.52
CA PHE A 541 -34.08 10.39 -27.82
C PHE A 541 -35.31 9.75 -28.47
N THR A 542 -36.42 10.48 -28.44
CA THR A 542 -37.70 10.09 -29.08
C THR A 542 -37.76 10.52 -30.53
#